data_AF-A0AAW8L2Q6-F1
#
_entry.id   AF-A0AAW8L2Q6-F1
#
_cell.length_a   1.000
_cell.length_b   1.000
_cell.length_c   1.000
_cell.angle_alpha   90.00
_cell.angle_beta   90.00
_cell.angle_gamma   90.00
#
_symmetry.space_group_name_H-M   'P 1'
#
loop_
_entity.id
_entity.type
_entity.pdbx_description
1 polymer ?
#
loop_
_entity_poly.entity_id
_entity_poly.type
_entity_poly.pdbx_seq_one_letter_code
_entity_poly.pdbx_strand_id
1 'polypeptide(L)' 'GKNREAALIQMQHALSQFHVDGLGNNIAFLEKIVRSESFKQARLDTNLIQREQNFLFSPEDIKPELVVAAAFIEFLS' A
#
# COMPACT_ATOMS: atom_id res chain seq x y z
N GLY A 1 -0.73 -2.07 -18.80
CA GLY A 1 -0.36 -0.78 -19.42
C GLY A 1 0.56 -0.99 -20.62
N LYS A 2 0.78 0.07 -21.43
CA LYS A 2 1.65 0.04 -22.63
C LYS A 2 3.16 0.02 -22.29
N ASN A 3 3.52 0.39 -21.06
CA ASN A 3 4.87 0.37 -20.50
C ASN A 3 4.81 -0.02 -19.01
N ARG A 4 5.97 -0.19 -18.38
CA ARG A 4 6.09 -0.62 -16.98
C ARG A 4 5.44 0.38 -16.03
N GLU A 5 5.66 1.67 -16.26
CA GLU A 5 5.15 2.75 -15.44
C GLU A 5 3.61 2.75 -15.43
N ALA A 6 2.99 2.64 -16.62
CA ALA A 6 1.54 2.54 -16.73
C ALA A 6 1.01 1.26 -16.11
N ALA A 7 1.75 0.15 -16.16
CA ALA A 7 1.37 -1.09 -15.50
C ALA A 7 1.41 -0.96 -13.97
N LEU A 8 2.42 -0.28 -13.40
CA LEU A 8 2.51 -0.01 -11.96
C LEU A 8 1.35 0.86 -11.48
N ILE A 9 1.01 1.93 -12.21
CA ILE A 9 -0.14 2.79 -11.88
C ILE A 9 -1.44 1.97 -11.92
N GLN A 10 -1.63 1.18 -12.97
CA GLN A 10 -2.82 0.33 -13.11
C GLN A 10 -2.91 -0.73 -12.00
N MET A 11 -1.78 -1.31 -11.59
CA MET A 11 -1.71 -2.28 -10.51
C MET A 11 -2.04 -1.65 -9.16
N GLN A 12 -1.51 -0.47 -8.86
CA GLN A 12 -1.85 0.27 -7.64
C GLN A 12 -3.35 0.57 -7.58
N HIS A 13 -3.93 1.05 -8.68
CA HIS A 13 -5.36 1.29 -8.76
C HIS A 13 -6.15 0.00 -8.53
N ALA A 14 -5.80 -1.10 -9.21
CA ALA A 14 -6.49 -2.38 -9.06
C ALA A 14 -6.44 -2.92 -7.62
N LEU A 15 -5.29 -2.84 -6.95
CA LEU A 15 -5.13 -3.26 -5.56
C LEU A 15 -5.97 -2.41 -4.61
N SER A 16 -6.04 -1.09 -4.82
CA SER A 16 -6.83 -0.19 -3.97
C SER A 16 -8.35 -0.40 -4.07
N GLN A 17 -8.81 -1.04 -5.14
CA GLN A 17 -10.22 -1.36 -5.37
C GLN A 17 -10.57 -2.80 -4.97
N PHE A 18 -9.58 -3.60 -4.56
CA PHE A 18 -9.79 -4.99 -4.22
C PHE A 18 -10.22 -5.12 -2.76
N HIS A 19 -11.42 -5.66 -2.55
CA HIS A 19 -12.02 -5.82 -1.23
C HIS A 19 -12.20 -7.30 -0.91
N VAL A 20 -11.71 -7.74 0.25
CA VAL A 20 -11.83 -9.13 0.73
C VAL A 20 -12.24 -9.12 2.19
N ASP A 21 -13.43 -9.65 2.46
CA ASP A 21 -13.95 -9.81 3.80
C ASP A 21 -13.62 -11.19 4.40
N GLY A 22 -13.35 -11.23 5.70
CA GLY A 22 -13.30 -12.46 6.51
C GLY A 22 -12.16 -13.43 6.21
N LEU A 23 -11.28 -13.14 5.24
CA LEU A 23 -10.16 -13.98 4.86
C LEU A 23 -8.83 -13.23 4.98
N GLY A 24 -7.83 -13.90 5.57
CA GLY A 24 -6.46 -13.41 5.57
C GLY A 24 -5.94 -13.30 4.13
N ASN A 25 -5.46 -12.13 3.76
CA ASN A 25 -4.93 -11.85 2.43
C ASN A 25 -3.69 -10.94 2.52
N ASN A 26 -2.95 -10.82 1.41
CA ASN A 26 -1.71 -10.05 1.33
C ASN A 26 -1.85 -8.75 0.53
N ILE A 27 -3.08 -8.24 0.32
CA ILE A 27 -3.31 -7.07 -0.55
C ILE A 27 -2.56 -5.84 -0.03
N ALA A 28 -2.62 -5.58 1.29
CA ALA A 28 -1.88 -4.47 1.90
C ALA A 28 -0.35 -4.59 1.68
N PHE A 29 0.19 -5.81 1.75
CA PHE A 29 1.60 -6.05 1.44
C PHE A 29 1.91 -5.80 -0.04
N LEU A 30 1.07 -6.28 -0.95
CA LEU A 30 1.21 -6.08 -2.40
C LEU A 30 1.12 -4.59 -2.77
N GLU A 31 0.23 -3.84 -2.12
CA GLU A 31 0.12 -2.40 -2.33
C GLU A 31 1.39 -1.67 -1.88
N LYS A 32 1.92 -2.01 -0.70
CA LYS A 32 3.18 -1.44 -0.21
C LYS A 32 4.35 -1.78 -1.13
N ILE A 33 4.57 -3.06 -1.49
CA ILE A 33 5.76 -3.42 -2.28
C ILE A 33 5.77 -2.78 -3.67
N VAL A 34 4.62 -2.64 -4.33
CA VAL A 34 4.50 -1.96 -5.63
C VAL A 34 4.76 -0.46 -5.53
N ARG A 35 4.56 0.15 -4.35
CA ARG A 35 4.89 1.56 -4.07
C ARG A 35 6.35 1.77 -3.65
N SER A 36 7.11 0.72 -3.33
CA SER A 36 8.52 0.84 -2.94
C SER A 36 9.40 1.33 -4.08
N GLU A 37 10.45 2.10 -3.76
CA GLU A 37 11.38 2.62 -4.78
C GLU A 37 12.15 1.50 -5.46
N SER A 38 12.56 0.46 -4.73
CA SER A 38 13.22 -0.70 -5.31
C SER A 38 12.35 -1.39 -6.37
N PHE A 39 11.04 -1.52 -6.14
CA PHE A 39 10.13 -2.13 -7.11
C PHE A 39 9.88 -1.21 -8.31
N LYS A 40 9.63 0.09 -8.08
CA LYS A 40 9.42 1.08 -9.16
C LYS A 40 10.61 1.14 -10.12
N GLN A 41 11.83 1.20 -9.58
CA GLN A 41 13.07 1.34 -10.34
C GLN A 41 13.66 0.00 -10.81
N ALA A 42 12.93 -1.10 -10.65
CA ALA A 42 13.35 -2.45 -11.04
C ALA A 42 14.68 -2.91 -10.41
N ARG A 43 14.98 -2.47 -9.18
CA ARG A 43 16.10 -2.96 -8.37
C ARG A 43 15.68 -4.27 -7.68
N LEU A 44 15.56 -5.32 -8.48
CA LEU A 44 15.00 -6.62 -8.08
C LEU A 44 16.11 -7.64 -7.85
N ASP A 45 16.04 -8.29 -6.69
CA ASP A 45 16.88 -9.41 -6.29
C ASP A 45 16.12 -10.24 -5.24
N THR A 46 16.66 -11.39 -4.87
CA THR A 46 16.01 -12.31 -3.92
C THR A 46 15.97 -11.80 -2.47
N ASN A 47 16.68 -10.71 -2.15
CA ASN A 47 16.68 -10.05 -0.84
C ASN A 47 15.81 -8.78 -0.81
N LEU A 48 15.02 -8.50 -1.85
CA LEU A 48 14.18 -7.29 -1.95
C LEU A 48 13.34 -7.04 -0.70
N ILE A 49 12.62 -8.05 -0.21
CA ILE A 49 11.72 -7.92 0.95
C ILE A 49 12.51 -7.60 2.22
N GLN A 50 13.68 -8.22 2.40
CA GLN A 50 14.54 -7.99 3.56
C GLN A 50 15.08 -6.56 3.57
N ARG A 51 15.48 -6.05 2.41
CA ARG A 51 15.97 -4.67 2.25
C ARG A 51 14.88 -3.63 2.51
N GLU A 52 13.65 -3.90 2.05
CA GLU A 52 12.51 -2.98 2.18
C GLU A 52 11.69 -3.22 3.46
N GLN A 53 12.18 -4.04 4.40
CA GLN A 53 11.43 -4.49 5.57
C GLN A 53 10.80 -3.34 6.36
N ASN A 54 11.56 -2.27 6.61
CA ASN A 54 11.03 -1.10 7.32
C ASN A 54 9.86 -0.46 6.57
N PHE A 55 9.95 -0.30 5.25
CA PHE A 55 8.87 0.28 4.45
C PHE A 55 7.65 -0.65 4.36
N LEU A 56 7.87 -1.97 4.23
CA LEU A 56 6.80 -2.96 4.05
C LEU A 56 6.01 -3.22 5.33
N PHE A 57 6.67 -3.20 6.49
CA PHE A 57 6.07 -3.67 7.75
C PHE A 57 5.92 -2.59 8.83
N SER A 58 6.39 -1.37 8.61
CA SER A 58 6.08 -0.29 9.57
C SER A 58 4.57 -0.04 9.60
N PRO A 59 3.98 0.09 10.80
CA PRO A 59 2.62 0.56 10.94
C PRO A 59 2.53 1.97 10.36
N GLU A 60 1.40 2.26 9.74
CA GLU A 60 1.14 3.59 9.22
C GLU A 60 0.87 4.53 10.40
N ASP A 61 1.61 5.63 10.48
CA ASP A 61 1.45 6.60 11.56
C ASP A 61 0.24 7.48 11.26
N ILE A 62 -0.90 7.13 11.84
CA ILE A 62 -2.13 7.89 11.69
C ILE A 62 -2.05 9.09 12.62
N LYS A 63 -1.98 10.28 12.02
CA LYS A 63 -1.95 11.54 12.78
C LYS A 63 -3.19 11.67 13.68
N PRO A 64 -3.02 12.03 14.97
CA PRO A 64 -4.15 12.19 15.89
C PRO A 64 -5.24 13.13 15.38
N GLU A 65 -4.87 14.18 14.66
CA GLU A 65 -5.81 15.15 14.09
C GLU A 65 -6.75 14.52 13.05
N LEU A 66 -6.25 13.55 12.29
CA LEU A 66 -7.05 12.78 11.32
C LEU A 66 -8.06 11.89 12.03
N VAL A 67 -7.66 11.27 13.14
CA VAL A 67 -8.55 10.44 13.97
C VAL A 67 -9.67 11.30 14.58
N VAL A 68 -9.32 12.45 15.17
CA VAL A 68 -10.30 13.39 15.75
C VAL A 68 -11.25 13.91 14.68
N ALA A 69 -10.75 14.28 13.50
CA ALA A 69 -11.58 14.76 12.41
C ALA A 69 -12.56 13.68 11.91
N ALA A 70 -12.10 12.45 11.70
CA ALA A 70 -12.95 11.35 11.26
C ALA A 70 -14.04 11.03 12.29
N ALA A 71 -13.70 10.96 13.57
CA ALA A 71 -14.66 10.72 14.66
C ALA A 71 -15.70 11.86 14.78
N PHE A 72 -15.27 13.12 14.62
CA PHE A 72 -16.19 14.26 14.65
C PHE A 72 -17.15 14.27 13.44
N ILE A 73 -16.67 13.90 12.25
CA ILE A 73 -17.52 13.76 11.05
C ILE A 73 -18.54 12.64 11.25
N GLU A 74 -18.12 11.48 11.76
CA GLU A 74 -19.02 10.36 12.06
C GLU A 74 -20.07 10.74 13.12
N PHE A 75 -19.68 11.49 14.15
CA PHE A 75 -20.61 11.97 15.19
C PHE A 75 -21.68 12.93 14.66
N LEU A 76 -21.38 13.72 13.63
CA LEU A 76 -22.30 14.70 13.05
C LEU A 76 -23.15 14.15 11.88
N SER A 77 -22.89 12.93 11.43
CA SER A 77 -23.60 12.27 10.32
C SER A 77 -24.85 11.54 10.83
#